data_AF-A0A7X4GMS1-F1
#
_entry.id   AF-A0A7X4GMS1-F1
#
_cell.length_a   1.000
_cell.length_b   1.000
_cell.length_c   1.000
_cell.angle_alpha   90.00
_cell.angle_beta   90.00
_cell.angle_gamma   90.00
#
_symmetry.space_group_name_H-M   'P 1'
#
loop_
_entity.id
_entity.type
_entity.pdbx_description
1 polymer ?
#
loop_
_entity_poly.entity_id
_entity_poly.type
_entity_poly.pdbx_seq_one_letter_code
_entity_poly.pdbx_strand_id
1 'polypeptide(L)'
;MKRPIFALALLHCSAPLLAQNQSVEVKIKISKQEKVGGVPKPFPGIGGLKAMREGKPAEEFSCDDPTDKDGYLSCHISCKKEWSKTNVKIIPPSNDKETALGYYSPEGKYLYLTLESCKVSSATPINLVYLSPEVVFSRVAANSPNVFKAVTSNEVNENVAIRDFSDAAPELLKLDPTPENKEGIAKLSALARTYGIALQKNPVATEYRNLVQYDQGGKNLLLKVESTEYLGEEVSNQIEVAPDKAALKRNIQTLESALASRPELTAKEKAMAEKIQLMQRQP
;
A
#
# COMPACT_ATOMS: atom_id res chain seq x y z
N MET A 1 7.02 75.66 -42.17
CA MET A 1 6.15 74.48 -42.33
C MET A 1 7.01 73.21 -42.28
N LYS A 2 7.03 72.50 -41.15
CA LYS A 2 7.60 71.15 -40.99
C LYS A 2 6.71 70.43 -39.98
N ARG A 3 6.04 69.34 -40.38
CA ARG A 3 5.28 68.46 -39.48
C ARG A 3 6.18 67.29 -39.09
N PRO A 4 6.32 66.93 -37.80
CA PRO A 4 6.95 65.66 -37.45
C PRO A 4 5.95 64.52 -37.63
N ILE A 5 6.45 63.43 -38.19
CA ILE A 5 5.77 62.14 -38.36
C ILE A 5 5.72 61.47 -36.97
N PHE A 6 4.50 61.21 -36.47
CA PHE A 6 4.31 60.35 -35.30
C PHE A 6 4.52 58.89 -35.72
N ALA A 7 5.64 58.30 -35.29
CA ALA A 7 5.86 56.87 -35.37
C ALA A 7 5.06 56.19 -34.25
N LEU A 8 4.01 55.45 -34.62
CA LEU A 8 3.23 54.62 -33.71
C LEU A 8 3.97 53.28 -33.54
N ALA A 9 4.75 53.14 -32.47
CA ALA A 9 5.37 51.87 -32.10
C ALA A 9 4.31 50.99 -31.40
N LEU A 10 3.78 49.99 -32.12
CA LEU A 10 2.95 48.94 -31.55
C LEU A 10 3.84 47.95 -30.78
N LEU A 11 3.97 48.17 -29.48
CA LEU A 11 4.50 47.19 -28.54
C LEU A 11 3.57 45.96 -28.51
N HIS A 12 3.95 44.91 -29.23
CA HIS A 12 3.44 43.56 -29.02
C HIS A 12 3.88 43.08 -27.64
N CYS A 13 3.01 43.27 -26.65
CA CYS A 13 3.18 42.66 -25.35
C CYS A 13 2.84 41.18 -25.48
N SER A 14 3.84 40.37 -25.87
CA SER A 14 3.80 38.92 -25.72
C SER A 14 3.86 38.61 -24.22
N ALA A 15 2.73 38.71 -23.52
CA ALA A 15 2.61 38.16 -22.18
C ALA A 15 2.97 36.66 -22.28
N PRO A 16 3.94 36.15 -21.51
CA PRO A 16 4.18 34.72 -21.47
C PRO A 16 2.86 34.05 -21.07
N LEU A 17 2.41 33.05 -21.86
CA LEU A 17 1.37 32.13 -21.42
C LEU A 17 1.87 31.51 -20.11
N LEU A 18 1.49 32.08 -18.98
CA LEU A 18 1.62 31.45 -17.69
C LEU A 18 0.87 30.13 -17.82
N ALA A 19 1.60 29.02 -17.72
CA ALA A 19 1.02 27.70 -17.64
C ALA A 19 0.00 27.72 -16.49
N GLN A 20 -1.29 27.77 -16.83
CA GLN A 20 -2.36 27.78 -15.84
C GLN A 20 -2.35 26.42 -15.14
N ASN A 21 -1.73 26.37 -13.96
CA ASN A 21 -1.94 25.29 -13.03
C ASN A 21 -3.39 25.40 -12.53
N GLN A 22 -4.19 24.37 -12.76
CA GLN A 22 -5.55 24.27 -12.21
C GLN A 22 -5.51 23.37 -10.98
N SER A 23 -6.04 23.86 -9.86
CA SER A 23 -6.27 23.02 -8.68
C SER A 23 -7.54 22.21 -8.88
N VAL A 24 -7.43 20.89 -8.77
CA VAL A 24 -8.55 19.95 -8.92
C VAL A 24 -8.92 19.42 -7.53
N GLU A 25 -10.18 19.60 -7.14
CA GLU A 25 -10.72 19.01 -5.91
C GLU A 25 -11.00 17.52 -6.11
N VAL A 26 -10.54 16.69 -5.18
CA VAL A 26 -10.76 15.25 -5.10
C VAL A 26 -11.48 14.95 -3.80
N LYS A 27 -12.73 14.48 -3.90
CA LYS A 27 -13.51 14.07 -2.72
C LYS A 27 -13.28 12.60 -2.41
N ILE A 28 -12.83 12.32 -1.19
CA ILE A 28 -12.51 10.99 -0.70
C ILE A 28 -13.39 10.68 0.50
N LYS A 29 -14.03 9.52 0.50
CA LYS A 29 -14.73 8.96 1.64
C LYS A 29 -13.87 7.88 2.28
N ILE A 30 -13.62 7.98 3.57
CA ILE A 30 -12.94 6.97 4.37
C ILE A 30 -13.96 6.35 5.32
N SER A 31 -14.08 5.04 5.21
CA SER A 31 -14.96 4.22 6.03
C SER A 31 -14.16 3.16 6.76
N LYS A 32 -14.71 2.62 7.85
CA LYS A 32 -14.20 1.44 8.53
C LYS A 32 -15.26 0.33 8.56
N GLN A 33 -14.81 -0.91 8.41
CA GLN A 33 -15.64 -2.11 8.57
C GLN A 33 -15.19 -2.87 9.81
N GLU A 34 -16.02 -2.84 10.86
CA GLU A 34 -15.67 -3.38 12.18
C GLU A 34 -15.98 -4.88 12.32
N LYS A 35 -17.00 -5.38 11.62
CA LYS A 35 -17.52 -6.75 11.75
C LYS A 35 -17.65 -7.44 10.40
N VAL A 36 -17.51 -8.76 10.40
CA VAL A 36 -17.74 -9.61 9.22
C VAL A 36 -19.18 -9.41 8.73
N GLY A 37 -19.35 -9.18 7.43
CA GLY A 37 -20.67 -8.89 6.82
C GLY A 37 -21.29 -7.54 7.23
N GLY A 38 -20.66 -6.77 8.12
CA GLY A 38 -21.14 -5.46 8.55
C GLY A 38 -20.97 -4.38 7.47
N VAL A 39 -21.87 -3.39 7.47
CA VAL A 39 -21.80 -2.23 6.56
C VAL A 39 -20.65 -1.30 6.99
N PRO A 40 -19.78 -0.85 6.06
CA PRO A 40 -18.77 0.16 6.38
C PRO A 40 -19.39 1.45 6.91
N LYS A 41 -18.84 1.97 8.01
CA LYS A 41 -19.28 3.21 8.66
C LYS A 41 -18.24 4.32 8.47
N PRO A 42 -18.61 5.61 8.57
CA PRO A 42 -17.67 6.72 8.58
C PRO A 42 -16.47 6.49 9.51
N PHE A 43 -15.27 6.84 9.03
CA PHE A 43 -14.05 6.80 9.85
C PHE A 43 -13.49 8.22 10.01
N PRO A 44 -13.90 8.97 11.04
CA PRO A 44 -13.44 10.35 11.26
C PRO A 44 -11.99 10.41 11.77
N GLY A 45 -11.33 11.55 11.57
CA GLY A 45 -9.98 11.82 12.07
C GLY A 45 -8.83 11.21 11.24
N ILE A 46 -9.11 10.62 10.07
CA ILE A 46 -8.09 10.05 9.20
C ILE A 46 -7.54 11.14 8.26
N GLY A 47 -6.25 11.42 8.36
CA GLY A 47 -5.55 12.37 7.50
C GLY A 47 -4.20 11.86 7.00
N GLY A 48 -3.46 12.69 6.26
CA GLY A 48 -2.09 12.37 5.84
C GLY A 48 -1.98 11.40 4.67
N LEU A 49 -2.98 11.39 3.79
CA LEU A 49 -2.91 10.71 2.49
C LEU A 49 -1.76 11.29 1.67
N LYS A 50 -1.18 10.48 0.79
CA LYS A 50 -0.16 10.91 -0.18
C LYS A 50 -0.66 10.65 -1.59
N ALA A 51 -0.19 11.43 -2.55
CA ALA A 51 -0.43 11.17 -3.96
C ALA A 51 0.90 10.98 -4.70
N MET A 52 0.93 10.02 -5.62
CA MET A 52 2.06 9.74 -6.50
C MET A 52 1.61 9.86 -7.95
N ARG A 53 2.41 10.51 -8.79
CA ARG A 53 2.25 10.56 -10.25
C ARG A 53 3.55 10.04 -10.87
N GLU A 54 3.45 9.01 -11.72
CA GLU A 54 4.61 8.43 -12.43
C GLU A 54 5.79 8.07 -11.50
N GLY A 55 5.48 7.54 -10.31
CA GLY A 55 6.48 7.13 -9.33
C GLY A 55 7.13 8.25 -8.51
N LYS A 56 6.72 9.51 -8.71
CA LYS A 56 7.13 10.67 -7.90
C LYS A 56 5.96 11.23 -7.09
N PRO A 57 6.19 11.91 -5.96
CA PRO A 57 5.13 12.65 -5.26
C PRO A 57 4.43 13.61 -6.23
N ALA A 58 3.10 13.64 -6.19
CA ALA A 58 2.34 14.58 -7.01
C ALA A 58 2.54 16.00 -6.47
N GLU A 59 2.91 16.95 -7.35
CA GLU A 59 3.07 18.36 -7.00
C GLU A 59 1.76 18.94 -6.43
N GLU A 60 1.88 19.73 -5.36
CA GLU A 60 0.79 20.46 -4.73
C GLU A 60 -0.43 19.57 -4.37
N PHE A 61 -0.20 18.28 -4.09
CA PHE A 61 -1.22 17.45 -3.47
C PHE A 61 -1.31 17.77 -1.97
N SER A 62 -2.46 18.29 -1.54
CA SER A 62 -2.76 18.50 -0.13
C SER A 62 -4.13 17.97 0.22
N CYS A 63 -4.28 17.54 1.45
CA CYS A 63 -5.56 17.26 2.08
C CYS A 63 -5.53 18.04 3.38
N ASP A 64 -6.16 19.21 3.39
CA ASP A 64 -5.87 20.24 4.40
C ASP A 64 -6.37 19.82 5.79
N ASP A 65 -7.45 19.02 5.85
CA ASP A 65 -8.06 18.52 7.07
C ASP A 65 -8.13 16.98 7.10
N PRO A 66 -8.09 16.35 8.29
CA PRO A 66 -8.53 14.96 8.47
C PRO A 66 -10.00 14.79 8.10
N THR A 67 -10.42 13.55 7.83
CA THR A 67 -11.81 13.23 7.51
C THR A 67 -12.78 13.72 8.57
N ASP A 68 -13.89 14.30 8.13
CA ASP A 68 -14.98 14.77 8.98
C ASP A 68 -15.76 13.63 9.66
N LYS A 69 -16.80 13.98 10.43
CA LYS A 69 -17.69 13.04 11.12
C LYS A 69 -18.39 12.03 10.20
N ASP A 70 -18.58 12.41 8.94
CA ASP A 70 -19.25 11.61 7.91
C ASP A 70 -18.22 10.80 7.08
N GLY A 71 -16.94 10.92 7.42
CA GLY A 71 -15.81 10.21 6.83
C GLY A 71 -15.33 10.86 5.54
N TYR A 72 -15.72 12.09 5.23
CA TYR A 72 -15.31 12.76 4.00
C TYR A 72 -14.07 13.62 4.23
N LEU A 73 -13.20 13.66 3.23
CA LEU A 73 -12.15 14.63 3.11
C LEU A 73 -12.05 15.15 1.67
N SER A 74 -11.71 16.42 1.54
CA SER A 74 -11.41 17.05 0.25
C SER A 74 -9.90 17.23 0.14
N CYS A 75 -9.32 16.70 -0.93
CA CYS A 75 -7.94 16.94 -1.29
C CYS A 75 -7.87 17.81 -2.54
N HIS A 76 -6.79 18.56 -2.66
CA HIS A 76 -6.46 19.33 -3.85
C HIS A 76 -5.27 18.70 -4.55
N ILE A 77 -5.29 18.67 -5.88
CA ILE A 77 -4.15 18.28 -6.69
C ILE A 77 -3.96 19.26 -7.84
N SER A 78 -2.71 19.68 -8.05
CA SER A 78 -2.38 20.54 -9.18
C SER A 78 -2.36 19.77 -10.49
N CYS A 79 -3.01 20.34 -11.48
CA CYS A 79 -3.12 19.83 -12.83
C CYS A 79 -2.61 20.86 -13.83
N LYS A 80 -1.61 20.46 -14.61
CA LYS A 80 -1.15 21.16 -15.81
C LYS A 80 -1.82 20.54 -17.02
N LYS A 81 -1.98 21.32 -18.09
CA LYS A 81 -2.60 20.86 -19.34
C LYS A 81 -1.89 19.62 -19.92
N GLU A 82 -0.59 19.53 -19.76
CA GLU A 82 0.25 18.37 -20.15
C GLU A 82 -0.01 17.11 -19.31
N TRP A 83 -0.61 17.24 -18.13
CA TRP A 83 -0.96 16.14 -17.23
C TRP A 83 -2.41 15.67 -17.34
N SER A 84 -3.16 16.22 -18.31
CA SER A 84 -4.60 15.98 -18.53
C SER A 84 -4.98 14.56 -18.96
N LYS A 85 -4.05 13.61 -18.94
CA LYS A 85 -4.25 12.17 -19.15
C LYS A 85 -3.34 11.30 -18.25
N THR A 86 -2.90 11.84 -17.12
CA THR A 86 -2.01 11.12 -16.19
C THR A 86 -2.81 10.41 -15.11
N ASN A 87 -2.32 9.24 -14.72
CA ASN A 87 -2.85 8.50 -13.58
C ASN A 87 -2.18 8.98 -12.31
N VAL A 88 -2.99 9.40 -11.34
CA VAL A 88 -2.54 9.76 -10.00
C VAL A 88 -2.93 8.64 -9.05
N LYS A 89 -1.95 8.13 -8.32
CA LYS A 89 -2.11 7.09 -7.32
C LYS A 89 -2.26 7.73 -5.94
N ILE A 90 -3.45 7.61 -5.35
CA ILE A 90 -3.67 8.00 -3.96
C ILE A 90 -3.26 6.84 -3.04
N ILE A 91 -2.43 7.17 -2.05
CA ILE A 91 -1.89 6.26 -1.05
C ILE A 91 -2.51 6.65 0.29
N PRO A 92 -3.42 5.82 0.85
CA PRO A 92 -3.90 6.04 2.20
C PRO A 92 -2.75 6.02 3.20
N PRO A 93 -2.84 6.73 4.34
CA PRO A 93 -1.87 6.56 5.41
C PRO A 93 -1.80 5.09 5.80
N SER A 94 -0.57 4.55 5.84
CA SER A 94 -0.28 3.24 6.43
C SER A 94 -0.38 3.33 7.96
N ASN A 95 -0.50 2.17 8.57
CA ASN A 95 -0.74 2.01 10.00
C ASN A 95 0.41 2.49 10.90
N ASP A 96 1.53 2.89 10.30
CA ASP A 96 2.70 3.44 10.98
C ASP A 96 2.46 4.87 11.50
N LYS A 97 1.29 5.46 11.21
CA LYS A 97 0.84 6.74 11.74
C LYS A 97 -0.33 6.54 12.70
N GLU A 98 -0.32 7.28 13.81
CA GLU A 98 -1.32 7.25 14.90
C GLU A 98 -2.80 7.38 14.43
N THR A 99 -3.03 7.81 13.18
CA THR A 99 -4.35 8.10 12.62
C THR A 99 -5.22 6.87 12.36
N ALA A 100 -4.69 5.70 11.97
CA ALA A 100 -5.51 4.55 11.56
C ALA A 100 -5.92 3.58 12.70
N LEU A 101 -5.51 3.86 13.95
CA LEU A 101 -5.96 3.18 15.19
C LEU A 101 -6.09 1.64 15.11
N GLY A 102 -5.16 0.94 14.46
CA GLY A 102 -5.18 -0.53 14.40
C GLY A 102 -6.20 -1.13 13.43
N TYR A 103 -6.62 -0.38 12.42
CA TYR A 103 -7.36 -0.91 11.28
C TYR A 103 -6.43 -1.20 10.12
N TYR A 104 -6.70 -2.28 9.39
CA TYR A 104 -5.98 -2.61 8.17
C TYR A 104 -6.38 -1.64 7.06
N SER A 105 -5.43 -0.81 6.64
CA SER A 105 -5.58 0.02 5.45
C SER A 105 -5.82 -0.87 4.22
N PRO A 106 -6.60 -0.45 3.22
CA PRO A 106 -6.70 -1.17 1.95
C PRO A 106 -5.38 -1.09 1.17
N GLU A 107 -4.31 -1.69 1.69
CA GLU A 107 -3.00 -1.74 1.06
C GLU A 107 -3.10 -2.52 -0.26
N GLY A 108 -2.40 -2.04 -1.28
CA GLY A 108 -2.43 -2.63 -2.63
C GLY A 108 -3.62 -2.18 -3.50
N LYS A 109 -4.67 -1.58 -2.93
CA LYS A 109 -5.68 -0.86 -3.71
C LYS A 109 -5.26 0.59 -3.87
N TYR A 110 -4.21 0.79 -4.65
CA TYR A 110 -3.90 2.11 -5.16
C TYR A 110 -5.12 2.62 -5.93
N LEU A 111 -5.63 3.77 -5.51
CA LEU A 111 -6.71 4.41 -6.23
C LEU A 111 -6.08 5.19 -7.37
N TYR A 112 -6.34 4.74 -8.59
CA TYR A 112 -5.94 5.45 -9.79
C TYR A 112 -7.02 6.48 -10.12
N LEU A 113 -6.63 7.75 -10.01
CA LEU A 113 -7.40 8.86 -10.51
C LEU A 113 -6.92 9.19 -11.91
N THR A 114 -7.81 9.08 -12.88
CA THR A 114 -7.57 9.63 -14.21
C THR A 114 -8.09 11.07 -14.21
N LEU A 115 -7.16 12.01 -14.36
CA LEU A 115 -7.48 13.41 -14.61
C LEU A 115 -7.73 13.56 -16.11
N GLU A 116 -8.91 14.02 -16.50
CA GLU A 116 -9.26 14.35 -17.88
C GLU A 116 -9.51 15.85 -17.98
N SER A 117 -8.73 16.56 -18.81
CA SER A 117 -8.83 18.02 -18.95
C SER A 117 -8.84 18.76 -17.58
N CYS A 118 -8.02 18.27 -16.65
CA CYS A 118 -7.96 18.78 -15.27
C CYS A 118 -9.28 18.71 -14.49
N LYS A 119 -10.03 17.63 -14.70
CA LYS A 119 -11.16 17.23 -13.87
C LYS A 119 -11.00 15.78 -13.45
N VAL A 120 -11.51 15.43 -12.27
CA VAL A 120 -11.64 14.03 -11.87
C VAL A 120 -12.74 13.42 -12.73
N SER A 121 -12.40 12.34 -13.46
CA SER A 121 -13.33 11.65 -14.37
C SER A 121 -14.53 11.00 -13.66
N SER A 122 -14.43 10.73 -12.35
CA SER A 122 -15.52 10.17 -11.54
C SER A 122 -16.30 11.27 -10.80
N ALA A 123 -17.62 11.27 -10.94
CA ALA A 123 -18.54 12.08 -10.12
C ALA A 123 -18.75 11.51 -8.71
N THR A 124 -18.38 10.24 -8.48
CA THR A 124 -18.54 9.60 -7.16
C THR A 124 -17.31 9.81 -6.29
N PRO A 125 -17.51 10.09 -4.98
CA PRO A 125 -16.40 10.20 -4.05
C PRO A 125 -15.68 8.85 -3.97
N ILE A 126 -14.36 8.90 -3.91
CA ILE A 126 -13.56 7.69 -3.87
C ILE A 126 -13.69 7.07 -2.49
N ASN A 127 -14.12 5.81 -2.38
CA ASN A 127 -14.34 5.17 -1.09
C ASN A 127 -13.17 4.25 -0.69
N LEU A 128 -12.51 4.59 0.42
CA LEU A 128 -11.48 3.79 1.08
C LEU A 128 -12.09 3.11 2.30
N VAL A 129 -11.98 1.77 2.37
CA VAL A 129 -12.52 0.99 3.49
C VAL A 129 -11.38 0.36 4.28
N TYR A 130 -11.17 0.88 5.48
CA TYR A 130 -10.30 0.30 6.50
C TYR A 130 -10.99 -0.89 7.15
N LEU A 131 -10.29 -2.00 7.34
CA LEU A 131 -10.86 -3.24 7.84
C LEU A 131 -10.41 -3.48 9.27
N SER A 132 -11.32 -3.92 10.13
CA SER A 132 -10.90 -4.43 11.42
C SER A 132 -10.09 -5.72 11.23
N PRO A 133 -9.22 -6.03 12.19
CA PRO A 133 -8.45 -7.26 12.23
C PRO A 133 -9.31 -8.53 12.15
N GLU A 134 -10.45 -8.55 12.82
CA GLU A 134 -11.45 -9.63 12.75
C GLU A 134 -11.93 -9.84 11.30
N VAL A 135 -12.26 -8.76 10.59
CA VAL A 135 -12.69 -8.81 9.19
C VAL A 135 -11.58 -9.31 8.26
N VAL A 136 -10.34 -8.88 8.48
CA VAL A 136 -9.18 -9.33 7.68
C VAL A 136 -8.97 -10.82 7.89
N PHE A 137 -8.96 -11.28 9.14
CA PHE A 137 -8.77 -12.68 9.50
C PHE A 137 -9.86 -13.58 8.91
N SER A 138 -11.13 -13.17 9.02
CA SER A 138 -12.26 -13.87 8.38
C SER A 138 -12.14 -13.93 6.86
N ARG A 139 -11.65 -12.86 6.20
CA ARG A 139 -11.40 -12.86 4.76
C ARG A 139 -10.27 -13.82 4.36
N VAL A 140 -9.23 -13.98 5.18
CA VAL A 140 -8.19 -14.99 4.95
C VAL A 140 -8.77 -16.39 5.08
N ALA A 141 -9.63 -16.63 6.08
CA ALA A 141 -10.32 -17.91 6.23
C ALA A 141 -11.18 -18.27 5.00
N ALA A 142 -11.91 -17.29 4.46
CA ALA A 142 -12.79 -17.50 3.31
C ALA A 142 -12.05 -17.63 1.97
N ASN A 143 -11.03 -16.80 1.73
CA ASN A 143 -10.41 -16.69 0.41
C ASN A 143 -9.10 -17.49 0.27
N SER A 144 -8.44 -17.80 1.39
CA SER A 144 -7.17 -18.53 1.43
C SER A 144 -7.23 -19.63 2.50
N PRO A 145 -8.18 -20.58 2.41
CA PRO A 145 -8.46 -21.54 3.49
C PRO A 145 -7.26 -22.42 3.84
N ASN A 146 -6.37 -22.72 2.88
CA ASN A 146 -5.15 -23.48 3.13
C ASN A 146 -4.13 -22.68 3.94
N VAL A 147 -3.96 -21.39 3.63
CA VAL A 147 -3.14 -20.48 4.45
C VAL A 147 -3.73 -20.39 5.85
N PHE A 148 -5.04 -20.19 5.96
CA PHE A 148 -5.73 -20.14 7.25
C PHE A 148 -5.49 -21.41 8.07
N LYS A 149 -5.65 -22.60 7.47
CA LYS A 149 -5.40 -23.89 8.13
C LYS A 149 -3.93 -24.07 8.55
N ALA A 150 -2.98 -23.56 7.76
CA ALA A 150 -1.56 -23.66 8.08
C ALA A 150 -1.17 -22.78 9.29
N VAL A 151 -1.81 -21.61 9.45
CA VAL A 151 -1.48 -20.63 10.50
C VAL A 151 -2.34 -20.74 11.75
N THR A 152 -3.36 -21.59 11.76
CA THR A 152 -4.27 -21.76 12.89
C THR A 152 -4.17 -23.17 13.48
N SER A 153 -4.22 -23.28 14.81
CA SER A 153 -4.45 -24.58 15.45
C SER A 153 -5.95 -24.85 15.51
N ASN A 154 -6.35 -26.09 15.22
CA ASN A 154 -7.69 -26.54 15.53
C ASN A 154 -7.71 -26.87 17.03
N GLU A 155 -8.32 -26.05 17.86
CA GLU A 155 -8.81 -26.54 19.15
C GLU A 155 -10.26 -26.13 19.42
N VAL A 156 -10.92 -27.09 20.05
CA VAL A 156 -12.34 -27.21 20.36
C VAL A 156 -12.76 -26.03 21.26
N ASN A 157 -13.97 -25.49 21.03
CA ASN A 157 -14.61 -24.35 21.75
C ASN A 157 -14.48 -22.95 21.10
N GLU A 158 -14.68 -22.85 19.79
CA GLU A 158 -14.98 -21.59 19.06
C GLU A 158 -13.89 -20.50 19.03
N ASN A 159 -12.77 -20.67 19.73
CA ASN A 159 -11.63 -19.74 19.70
C ASN A 159 -10.49 -20.32 18.84
N VAL A 160 -10.30 -19.74 17.66
CA VAL A 160 -9.20 -20.10 16.75
C VAL A 160 -7.91 -19.45 17.24
N ALA A 161 -6.94 -20.26 17.67
CA ALA A 161 -5.62 -19.79 18.04
C ALA A 161 -4.65 -19.76 16.84
N ILE A 162 -3.77 -18.77 16.83
CA ILE A 162 -2.75 -18.59 15.78
C ILE A 162 -1.48 -19.31 16.22
N ARG A 163 -0.91 -20.14 15.34
CA ARG A 163 0.34 -20.86 15.60
C ARG A 163 1.52 -19.90 15.62
N ASP A 164 2.58 -20.28 16.32
CA ASP A 164 3.86 -19.59 16.21
C ASP A 164 4.37 -19.67 14.77
N PHE A 165 5.10 -18.63 14.33
CA PHE A 165 5.58 -18.57 12.95
C PHE A 165 6.51 -19.75 12.60
N SER A 166 7.34 -20.20 13.55
CA SER A 166 8.22 -21.36 13.37
C SER A 166 7.47 -22.63 13.00
N ASP A 167 6.24 -22.79 13.49
CA ASP A 167 5.44 -23.99 13.29
C ASP A 167 4.59 -23.88 12.02
N ALA A 168 4.15 -22.66 11.69
CA ALA A 168 3.35 -22.42 10.50
C ALA A 168 4.19 -22.32 9.22
N ALA A 169 5.41 -21.76 9.28
CA ALA A 169 6.24 -21.52 8.11
C ALA A 169 6.52 -22.80 7.28
N PRO A 170 6.85 -23.96 7.88
CA PRO A 170 7.01 -25.21 7.13
C PRO A 170 5.73 -25.65 6.42
N GLU A 171 4.56 -25.48 7.02
CA GLU A 171 3.28 -25.82 6.40
C GLU A 171 2.93 -24.86 5.26
N LEU A 172 3.21 -23.57 5.44
CA LEU A 172 3.01 -22.57 4.39
C LEU A 172 3.93 -22.80 3.18
N LEU A 173 5.15 -23.29 3.39
CA LEU A 173 6.09 -23.63 2.30
C LEU A 173 5.65 -24.84 1.47
N LYS A 174 4.78 -25.70 1.99
CA LYS A 174 4.19 -26.82 1.23
C LYS A 174 3.06 -26.38 0.32
N LEU A 175 2.55 -25.16 0.49
CA LEU A 175 1.44 -24.66 -0.31
C LEU A 175 1.94 -24.20 -1.67
N ASP A 176 1.16 -24.49 -2.71
CA ASP A 176 1.42 -23.97 -4.04
C ASP A 176 1.40 -22.42 -4.02
N PRO A 177 2.29 -21.76 -4.78
CA PRO A 177 2.46 -20.31 -4.77
C PRO A 177 1.39 -19.59 -5.60
N THR A 178 0.12 -19.96 -5.42
CA THR A 178 -1.01 -19.35 -6.11
C THR A 178 -1.21 -17.90 -5.66
N PRO A 179 -1.83 -17.05 -6.50
CA PRO A 179 -2.15 -15.67 -6.12
C PRO A 179 -2.91 -15.56 -4.79
N GLU A 180 -3.85 -16.47 -4.54
CA GLU A 180 -4.68 -16.52 -3.34
C GLU A 180 -3.86 -16.82 -2.08
N ASN A 181 -2.90 -17.76 -2.17
CA ASN A 181 -2.05 -18.12 -1.04
C ASN A 181 -1.04 -17.00 -0.73
N LYS A 182 -0.45 -16.40 -1.76
CA LYS A 182 0.44 -15.22 -1.61
C LYS A 182 -0.30 -14.05 -0.97
N GLU A 183 -1.52 -13.76 -1.44
CA GLU A 183 -2.35 -12.69 -0.87
C GLU A 183 -2.73 -12.99 0.59
N GLY A 184 -3.06 -14.24 0.93
CA GLY A 184 -3.34 -14.67 2.30
C GLY A 184 -2.17 -14.42 3.25
N ILE A 185 -0.96 -14.84 2.86
CA ILE A 185 0.27 -14.63 3.66
C ILE A 185 0.54 -13.13 3.82
N ALA A 186 0.43 -12.34 2.74
CA ALA A 186 0.64 -10.90 2.79
C ALA A 186 -0.33 -10.19 3.73
N LYS A 187 -1.62 -10.58 3.70
CA LYS A 187 -2.64 -10.05 4.61
C LYS A 187 -2.34 -10.37 6.07
N LEU A 188 -1.86 -11.57 6.38
CA LEU A 188 -1.48 -11.95 7.75
C LEU A 188 -0.27 -11.17 8.24
N SER A 189 0.76 -10.97 7.41
CA SER A 189 1.90 -10.11 7.74
C SER A 189 1.49 -8.67 8.00
N ALA A 190 0.58 -8.14 7.19
CA ALA A 190 0.12 -6.76 7.38
C ALA A 190 -0.84 -6.63 8.58
N LEU A 191 -1.62 -7.67 8.88
CA LEU A 191 -2.45 -7.77 10.08
C LEU A 191 -1.59 -7.69 11.35
N ALA A 192 -0.45 -8.39 11.39
CA ALA A 192 0.52 -8.36 12.50
C ALA A 192 0.96 -6.94 12.88
N ARG A 193 1.32 -6.14 11.89
CA ARG A 193 1.71 -4.73 12.05
C ARG A 193 0.54 -3.89 12.58
N THR A 194 -0.66 -4.14 12.06
CA THR A 194 -1.90 -3.44 12.42
C THR A 194 -2.30 -3.71 13.88
N TYR A 195 -2.26 -4.97 14.30
CA TYR A 195 -2.66 -5.39 15.64
C TYR A 195 -1.59 -5.10 16.69
N GLY A 196 -0.31 -5.21 16.35
CA GLY A 196 0.80 -4.86 17.24
C GLY A 196 0.74 -3.43 17.78
N ILE A 197 0.20 -2.48 16.99
CA ILE A 197 0.06 -1.06 17.38
C ILE A 197 -1.17 -0.84 18.28
N ALA A 198 -2.31 -1.47 17.99
CA ALA A 198 -3.52 -1.37 18.82
C ALA A 198 -3.32 -1.96 20.23
N LEU A 199 -2.43 -2.95 20.37
CA LEU A 199 -2.28 -3.79 21.54
C LEU A 199 -1.10 -3.44 22.46
N GLN A 200 -0.32 -2.38 22.16
CA GLN A 200 0.64 -1.82 23.13
C GLN A 200 -0.02 -1.38 24.46
N LYS A 201 -1.36 -1.38 24.52
CA LYS A 201 -2.16 -1.12 25.72
C LYS A 201 -2.52 -2.38 26.55
N ASN A 202 -2.23 -3.61 26.08
CA ASN A 202 -2.51 -4.84 26.84
C ASN A 202 -1.59 -6.03 26.44
N PRO A 203 -0.47 -6.28 27.16
CA PRO A 203 0.69 -6.98 26.60
C PRO A 203 0.76 -8.51 26.74
N VAL A 204 -0.28 -9.25 27.16
CA VAL A 204 -0.09 -10.66 27.61
C VAL A 204 -1.13 -11.67 27.08
N ALA A 205 -1.43 -11.68 25.77
CA ALA A 205 -2.07 -12.85 25.15
C ALA A 205 -1.14 -13.51 24.12
N THR A 206 -1.08 -14.84 24.14
CA THR A 206 -0.19 -15.67 23.30
C THR A 206 -0.46 -15.43 21.81
N GLU A 207 -1.73 -15.30 21.43
CA GLU A 207 -2.18 -15.03 20.07
C GLU A 207 -1.59 -13.73 19.50
N TYR A 208 -1.32 -12.74 20.37
CA TYR A 208 -0.74 -11.46 19.95
C TYR A 208 0.75 -11.58 19.62
N ARG A 209 1.50 -12.33 20.43
CA ARG A 209 2.91 -12.62 20.14
C ARG A 209 3.04 -13.33 18.79
N ASN A 210 2.13 -14.26 18.54
CA ASN A 210 2.15 -15.09 17.35
C ASN A 210 1.84 -14.26 16.12
N LEU A 211 0.82 -13.39 16.19
CA LEU A 211 0.57 -12.39 15.15
C LEU A 211 1.80 -11.53 14.87
N VAL A 212 2.46 -10.95 15.87
CA VAL A 212 3.64 -10.08 15.66
C VAL A 212 4.78 -10.81 14.91
N GLN A 213 5.01 -12.10 15.17
CA GLN A 213 6.02 -12.88 14.45
C GLN A 213 5.76 -12.95 12.93
N TYR A 214 4.50 -12.81 12.48
CA TYR A 214 4.16 -12.84 11.05
C TYR A 214 4.52 -11.56 10.27
N ASP A 215 4.75 -10.40 10.91
CA ASP A 215 5.08 -9.17 10.14
C ASP A 215 6.36 -9.37 9.32
N GLN A 216 7.46 -9.75 9.98
CA GLN A 216 8.74 -9.97 9.31
C GLN A 216 8.84 -11.40 8.75
N GLY A 217 8.33 -12.39 9.50
CA GLY A 217 8.35 -13.79 9.07
C GLY A 217 7.62 -14.03 7.77
N GLY A 218 6.39 -13.54 7.66
CA GLY A 218 5.62 -13.72 6.44
C GLY A 218 6.16 -12.91 5.25
N LYS A 219 6.86 -11.78 5.48
CA LYS A 219 7.61 -11.08 4.42
C LYS A 219 8.77 -11.92 3.89
N ASN A 220 9.55 -12.53 4.77
CA ASN A 220 10.65 -13.42 4.38
C ASN A 220 10.13 -14.66 3.62
N LEU A 221 9.00 -15.22 4.06
CA LEU A 221 8.34 -16.30 3.37
C LEU A 221 7.88 -15.89 1.96
N LEU A 222 7.26 -14.71 1.82
CA LEU A 222 6.85 -14.19 0.51
C LEU A 222 8.05 -13.96 -0.42
N LEU A 223 9.12 -13.36 0.10
CA LEU A 223 10.35 -13.17 -0.67
C LEU A 223 10.91 -14.49 -1.19
N LYS A 224 10.90 -15.55 -0.35
CA LYS A 224 11.35 -16.87 -0.76
C LYS A 224 10.49 -17.42 -1.91
N VAL A 225 9.17 -17.46 -1.70
CA VAL A 225 8.21 -17.97 -2.69
C VAL A 225 8.34 -17.23 -4.03
N GLU A 226 8.41 -15.91 -4.00
CA GLU A 226 8.52 -15.09 -5.20
C GLU A 226 9.89 -15.22 -5.86
N SER A 227 10.98 -15.29 -5.10
CA SER A 227 12.31 -15.48 -5.68
C SER A 227 12.42 -16.77 -6.48
N THR A 228 11.72 -17.84 -6.09
CA THR A 228 11.62 -19.05 -6.91
C THR A 228 11.02 -18.76 -8.28
N GLU A 229 9.95 -17.95 -8.34
CA GLU A 229 9.26 -17.60 -9.58
C GLU A 229 10.03 -16.62 -10.46
N TYR A 230 10.69 -15.62 -9.84
CA TYR A 230 11.34 -14.52 -10.55
C TYR A 230 12.81 -14.77 -10.86
N LEU A 231 13.53 -15.50 -10.00
CA LEU A 231 14.99 -15.65 -10.04
C LEU A 231 15.46 -17.11 -10.09
N GLY A 232 14.56 -18.05 -9.78
CA GLY A 232 14.84 -19.49 -9.78
C GLY A 232 15.18 -20.05 -8.39
N GLU A 233 15.18 -21.38 -8.30
CA GLU A 233 15.39 -22.11 -7.04
C GLU A 233 16.75 -21.84 -6.41
N GLU A 234 17.80 -21.66 -7.21
CA GLU A 234 19.16 -21.41 -6.70
C GLU A 234 19.23 -20.15 -5.83
N VAL A 235 18.56 -19.07 -6.26
CA VAL A 235 18.50 -17.82 -5.49
C VAL A 235 17.55 -17.98 -4.31
N SER A 236 16.41 -18.63 -4.52
CA SER A 236 15.41 -18.86 -3.46
C SER A 236 15.93 -19.69 -2.29
N ASN A 237 16.81 -20.65 -2.55
CA ASN A 237 17.44 -21.48 -1.52
C ASN A 237 18.37 -20.68 -0.60
N GLN A 238 18.83 -19.50 -1.03
CA GLN A 238 19.64 -18.58 -0.24
C GLN A 238 18.79 -17.66 0.65
N ILE A 239 17.46 -17.68 0.51
CA ILE A 239 16.53 -16.88 1.31
C ILE A 239 16.20 -17.61 2.61
N GLU A 240 16.47 -16.94 3.73
CA GLU A 240 16.22 -17.39 5.09
C GLU A 240 14.78 -17.04 5.50
N VAL A 241 14.00 -18.02 5.96
CA VAL A 241 12.63 -17.81 6.45
C VAL A 241 12.64 -17.70 7.96
N ALA A 242 12.76 -16.47 8.48
CA ALA A 242 12.80 -16.19 9.91
C ALA A 242 11.94 -14.98 10.29
N PRO A 243 11.42 -14.89 11.53
CA PRO A 243 10.53 -13.80 11.97
C PRO A 243 11.27 -12.50 12.37
N ASP A 244 12.57 -12.38 12.09
CA ASP A 244 13.37 -11.22 12.50
C ASP A 244 13.71 -10.27 11.34
N LYS A 245 13.96 -9.01 11.70
CA LYS A 245 14.29 -7.94 10.75
C LYS A 245 15.67 -8.11 10.10
N ALA A 246 16.61 -8.77 10.78
CA ALA A 246 17.96 -8.94 10.26
C ALA A 246 17.98 -9.93 9.10
N ALA A 247 17.21 -11.02 9.19
CA ALA A 247 16.96 -11.95 8.09
C ALA A 247 16.35 -11.24 6.88
N LEU A 248 15.34 -10.38 7.10
CA LEU A 248 14.74 -9.60 6.00
C LEU A 248 15.77 -8.73 5.27
N LYS A 249 16.61 -8.03 6.01
CA LYS A 249 17.68 -7.20 5.43
C LYS A 249 18.67 -8.04 4.62
N ARG A 250 19.11 -9.19 5.15
CA ARG A 250 20.02 -10.10 4.44
C ARG A 250 19.37 -10.65 3.17
N ASN A 251 18.12 -11.10 3.24
CA ASN A 251 17.37 -11.61 2.10
C ASN A 251 17.25 -10.57 0.98
N ILE A 252 16.94 -9.32 1.32
CA ILE A 252 16.90 -8.21 0.36
C ILE A 252 18.28 -8.05 -0.32
N GLN A 253 19.37 -8.03 0.45
CA GLN A 253 20.73 -7.90 -0.09
C GLN A 253 21.14 -9.08 -1.00
N THR A 254 20.73 -10.30 -0.66
CA THR A 254 20.93 -11.49 -1.49
C THR A 254 20.26 -11.31 -2.86
N LEU A 255 19.00 -10.85 -2.86
CA LEU A 255 18.23 -10.64 -4.09
C LEU A 255 18.80 -9.50 -4.94
N GLU A 256 19.25 -8.41 -4.32
CA GLU A 256 19.92 -7.31 -5.02
C GLU A 256 21.20 -7.78 -5.70
N SER A 257 22.01 -8.57 -4.99
CA SER A 257 23.25 -9.12 -5.52
C SER A 257 22.99 -10.04 -6.71
N ALA A 258 21.97 -10.91 -6.60
CA ALA A 258 21.57 -11.83 -7.66
C ALA A 258 21.01 -11.12 -8.90
N LEU A 259 20.35 -9.98 -8.73
CA LEU A 259 19.88 -9.12 -9.83
C LEU A 259 21.03 -8.33 -10.46
N ALA A 260 21.94 -7.78 -9.64
CA ALA A 260 23.08 -7.01 -10.12
C ALA A 260 24.09 -7.85 -10.92
N SER A 261 24.16 -9.16 -10.68
CA SER A 261 25.00 -10.08 -11.45
C SER A 261 24.44 -10.41 -12.85
N ARG A 262 23.22 -9.95 -13.19
CA ARG A 262 22.58 -10.22 -14.48
C ARG A 262 22.97 -9.12 -15.48
N PRO A 263 23.49 -9.48 -16.68
CA PRO A 263 23.87 -8.48 -17.70
C PRO A 263 22.66 -7.72 -18.25
N GLU A 264 21.52 -8.39 -18.38
CA GLU A 264 20.23 -7.77 -18.72
C GLU A 264 19.11 -8.39 -17.90
N LEU A 265 18.20 -7.56 -17.39
CA LEU A 265 17.05 -8.02 -16.62
C LEU A 265 15.85 -8.30 -17.54
N THR A 266 15.28 -9.48 -17.39
CA THR A 266 13.96 -9.83 -17.93
C THR A 266 12.87 -8.97 -17.30
N ALA A 267 11.67 -8.96 -17.89
CA ALA A 267 10.52 -8.25 -17.32
C ALA A 267 10.18 -8.72 -15.89
N LYS A 268 10.34 -10.02 -15.63
CA LYS A 268 10.15 -10.64 -14.30
C LYS A 268 11.18 -10.14 -13.30
N GLU A 269 12.46 -10.13 -13.67
CA GLU A 269 13.55 -9.64 -12.82
C GLU A 269 13.44 -8.13 -12.56
N LYS A 270 13.00 -7.34 -13.55
CA LYS A 270 12.71 -5.91 -13.38
C LYS A 270 11.60 -5.68 -12.36
N ALA A 271 10.51 -6.45 -12.42
CA ALA A 271 9.43 -6.36 -11.45
C ALA A 271 9.90 -6.70 -10.02
N MET A 272 10.77 -7.70 -9.88
CA MET A 272 11.38 -8.05 -8.60
C MET A 272 12.31 -6.93 -8.08
N ALA A 273 13.11 -6.31 -8.95
CA ALA A 273 13.96 -5.18 -8.62
C ALA A 273 13.14 -3.96 -8.12
N GLU A 274 12.04 -3.64 -8.81
CA GLU A 274 11.11 -2.58 -8.39
C GLU A 274 10.49 -2.89 -7.02
N LYS A 275 10.12 -4.15 -6.77
CA LYS A 275 9.57 -4.59 -5.49
C LYS A 275 10.57 -4.43 -4.35
N ILE A 276 11.82 -4.84 -4.55
CA ILE A 276 12.90 -4.68 -3.57
C ILE A 276 13.10 -3.19 -3.22
N GLN A 277 13.14 -2.32 -4.24
CA GLN A 277 13.26 -0.88 -4.02
C GLN A 277 12.07 -0.31 -3.22
N LEU A 278 10.85 -0.81 -3.45
CA LEU A 278 9.68 -0.41 -2.68
C LEU A 278 9.78 -0.86 -1.23
N MET A 279 10.24 -2.09 -0.96
CA MET A 279 10.41 -2.62 0.39
C MET A 279 11.46 -1.85 1.19
N GLN A 280 12.54 -1.38 0.54
CA GLN A 280 13.57 -0.56 1.19
C GLN A 280 13.13 0.86 1.56
N ARG A 281 12.11 1.39 0.87
CA ARG A 281 11.56 2.72 1.16
C ARG A 281 10.54 2.72 2.30
N GLN A 282 10.19 1.54 2.81
CA GLN A 282 9.27 1.37 3.93
C GLN A 282 10.07 1.16 5.23
N PRO A 283 9.86 1.98 6.27
CA PRO A 283 10.54 1.83 7.56
C PRO A 283 10.13 0.56 8.33
#